data_AF-A0A1A9T230-F1
#
_entry.id   AF-A0A1A9T230-F1
#
_cell.length_a   1.000
_cell.length_b   1.000
_cell.length_c   1.000
_cell.angle_alpha   90.00
_cell.angle_beta   90.00
_cell.angle_gamma   90.00
#
_symmetry.space_group_name_H-M   'P 1'
#
loop_
_entity.id
_entity.type
_entity.pdbx_description
1 polymer ?
#
loop_
_entity_poly.entity_id
_entity_poly.type
_entity_poly.pdbx_seq_one_letter_code
_entity_poly.pdbx_strand_id
1 'polypeptide(L)' 'MSTLYRNAGEKKQDVIVANIVVDNAVRYSLTEGGRYLPFNELEKELMREEKALAMARLAIDRAMQF' A
#
# COMPACT_ATOMS: atom_id res chain seq x y z
N MET A 1 19.62 10.59 12.76
CA MET A 1 18.95 10.41 11.46
C MET A 1 17.51 10.83 11.61
N SER A 2 17.10 11.86 10.89
CA SER A 2 15.69 12.24 10.76
C SER A 2 14.95 11.18 9.93
N THR A 3 13.74 10.82 10.34
CA THR A 3 12.84 9.92 9.61
C THR A 3 11.42 10.45 9.69
N LEU A 4 10.63 10.20 8.65
CA LEU A 4 9.20 10.52 8.63
C LEU A 4 8.36 9.54 9.45
N TYR A 5 8.94 8.40 9.82
CA TYR A 5 8.24 7.32 10.50
C TYR A 5 8.41 7.40 12.01
N ARG A 6 7.32 7.24 12.75
CA ARG A 6 7.37 7.22 14.22
C ARG A 6 7.94 5.90 14.74
N ASN A 7 7.72 4.82 13.99
CA ASN A 7 8.23 3.49 14.32
C ASN A 7 8.58 2.70 13.04
N ALA A 8 9.34 1.62 13.21
CA ALA A 8 9.73 0.76 12.08
C ALA A 8 8.54 0.01 11.43
N GLY A 9 7.42 -0.15 12.15
CA GLY A 9 6.21 -0.80 11.64
C GLY A 9 5.53 0.03 10.56
N GLU A 10 5.43 1.34 10.76
CA GLU A 10 4.87 2.28 9.77
C GLU A 10 5.69 2.26 8.47
N LYS A 11 7.02 2.26 8.59
CA LYS A 11 7.91 2.14 7.42
C LYS A 11 7.72 0.82 6.68
N LYS A 12 7.60 -0.29 7.42
CA LYS A 12 7.32 -1.60 6.82
C LYS A 12 5.97 -1.63 6.11
N GLN A 13 4.95 -1.02 6.69
CA GLN A 13 3.62 -0.94 6.07
C GLN A 13 3.67 -0.21 4.73
N ASP A 14 4.30 0.97 4.67
CA ASP A 14 4.44 1.71 3.42
C ASP A 14 5.25 0.92 2.37
N VAL A 15 6.28 0.17 2.78
CA VAL A 15 7.04 -0.71 1.87
C VAL A 15 6.16 -1.83 1.31
N ILE A 16 5.29 -2.43 2.12
CA ILE A 16 4.36 -3.47 1.67
C ILE A 16 3.40 -2.86 0.65
N VAL A 17 2.75 -1.73 0.99
CA VAL A 17 1.76 -1.05 0.14
C VAL A 17 2.37 -0.61 -1.19
N ALA A 18 3.59 -0.05 -1.17
CA ALA A 18 4.30 0.36 -2.37
C ALA A 18 4.60 -0.80 -3.35
N ASN A 19 4.71 -2.04 -2.85
CA ASN A 19 5.01 -3.22 -3.67
C ASN A 19 3.77 -4.01 -4.12
N ILE A 20 2.56 -3.57 -3.78
CA ILE A 20 1.33 -4.25 -4.20
C ILE A 20 1.15 -4.15 -5.73
N VAL A 21 0.78 -5.28 -6.34
CA VAL A 21 0.37 -5.37 -7.75
C VAL A 21 -1.15 -5.22 -7.81
N VAL A 22 -1.62 -3.98 -8.03
CA VAL A 22 -3.05 -3.65 -7.97
C VAL A 22 -3.86 -4.39 -9.04
N ASP A 23 -3.31 -4.58 -10.24
CA ASP A 23 -4.07 -5.15 -11.36
C ASP A 23 -4.44 -6.63 -11.17
N ASN A 24 -3.64 -7.37 -10.39
CA ASN A 24 -3.88 -8.78 -10.05
C ASN A 24 -4.33 -8.96 -8.59
N ALA A 25 -4.66 -7.89 -7.90
CA ALA A 25 -5.09 -7.97 -6.51
C ALA A 25 -6.47 -8.61 -6.41
N VAL A 26 -6.64 -9.48 -5.42
CA VAL A 26 -7.92 -10.15 -5.11
C VAL A 26 -8.27 -9.94 -3.64
N ARG A 27 -9.56 -9.79 -3.36
CA ARG A 27 -10.13 -9.72 -2.01
C ARG A 27 -10.77 -11.05 -1.66
N TYR A 28 -10.60 -11.47 -0.41
CA TYR A 28 -11.35 -12.59 0.12
C TYR A 28 -12.74 -12.12 0.54
N SER A 29 -13.79 -12.63 -0.11
CA SER A 29 -15.17 -12.28 0.19
C SER A 29 -15.78 -13.30 1.14
N LEU A 30 -16.16 -12.82 2.32
CA LEU A 30 -16.91 -13.61 3.31
C LEU A 30 -18.40 -13.75 2.94
N THR A 31 -18.94 -12.83 2.15
CA THR A 31 -20.36 -12.82 1.75
C THR A 31 -20.63 -13.76 0.57
N GLU A 32 -19.66 -13.91 -0.32
CA GLU A 32 -19.77 -14.75 -1.53
C GLU A 32 -19.26 -16.19 -1.29
N GLY A 33 -19.49 -16.70 -0.06
CA GLY A 33 -19.15 -18.08 0.31
C GLY A 33 -17.64 -18.35 0.45
N GLY A 34 -16.85 -17.36 0.86
CA GLY A 34 -15.42 -17.54 1.15
C GLY A 34 -14.57 -17.70 -0.11
N ARG A 35 -14.80 -16.85 -1.11
CA ARG A 35 -14.08 -16.90 -2.40
C ARG A 35 -13.20 -15.68 -2.60
N TYR A 36 -12.12 -15.87 -3.36
CA TYR A 36 -11.30 -14.76 -3.85
C TYR A 36 -12.00 -14.13 -5.06
N LEU A 37 -12.24 -12.83 -4.97
CA LEU A 37 -12.86 -12.03 -6.02
C LEU A 37 -11.90 -10.90 -6.41
N PRO A 38 -11.92 -10.47 -7.68
CA PRO A 38 -11.22 -9.27 -8.06
C PRO A 38 -11.78 -8.06 -7.30
N PHE A 39 -10.90 -7.09 -7.02
CA PHE A 39 -11.34 -5.77 -6.59
C PHE A 39 -12.14 -5.09 -7.71
N ASN A 40 -13.13 -4.28 -7.32
CA ASN A 40 -13.83 -3.43 -8.28
C ASN A 40 -12.92 -2.28 -8.74
N GLU A 41 -13.30 -1.57 -9.81
CA GLU A 41 -12.45 -0.49 -10.35
C GLU A 41 -12.23 0.66 -9.35
N LEU A 42 -13.23 0.99 -8.54
CA LEU A 42 -13.10 2.02 -7.50
C LEU A 42 -12.09 1.64 -6.41
N GLU A 43 -12.11 0.39 -5.97
CA GLU A 43 -11.17 -0.18 -5.00
C GLU A 43 -9.76 -0.19 -5.58
N LYS A 44 -9.61 -0.54 -6.87
CA LYS A 44 -8.31 -0.47 -7.55
C LYS A 44 -7.79 0.96 -7.65
N GLU A 45 -8.65 1.94 -7.92
CA GLU A 45 -8.28 3.35 -7.94
C GLU A 45 -7.76 3.80 -6.56
N LEU A 46 -8.50 3.49 -5.48
CA LEU A 46 -8.07 3.77 -4.12
C LEU A 46 -6.72 3.10 -3.79
N MET A 47 -6.54 1.83 -4.16
CA MET A 47 -5.27 1.12 -3.95
C MET A 47 -4.11 1.76 -4.73
N ARG A 48 -4.36 2.31 -5.92
CA ARG A 48 -3.32 3.05 -6.69
C ARG A 48 -2.95 4.35 -6.00
N GLU A 49 -3.92 5.08 -5.46
CA GLU A 49 -3.67 6.30 -4.68
C GLU A 49 -2.86 6.01 -3.42
N GLU A 50 -3.26 5.00 -2.64
CA GLU A 50 -2.54 4.56 -1.44
C GLU A 50 -1.10 4.14 -1.77
N LYS A 51 -0.92 3.40 -2.87
CA LYS A 51 0.40 3.02 -3.38
C LYS A 51 1.25 4.23 -3.74
N ALA A 52 0.70 5.18 -4.49
CA ALA A 52 1.43 6.40 -4.88
C ALA A 52 1.85 7.21 -3.65
N LEU A 53 0.98 7.29 -2.65
CA LEU A 53 1.23 8.02 -1.41
C LEU A 53 2.30 7.33 -0.55
N ALA A 54 2.25 6.00 -0.43
CA ALA A 54 3.29 5.23 0.27
C ALA A 54 4.66 5.38 -0.41
N MET A 55 4.71 5.35 -1.76
CA MET A 55 5.94 5.60 -2.52
C MET A 55 6.49 7.00 -2.26
N ALA A 56 5.64 8.02 -2.25
CA ALA A 56 6.06 9.39 -1.96
C ALA A 56 6.67 9.52 -0.56
N ARG A 57 6.03 8.94 0.47
CA ARG A 57 6.55 8.94 1.84
C ARG A 57 7.91 8.26 1.94
N LEU A 58 8.08 7.10 1.31
CA LEU A 58 9.37 6.39 1.30
C LEU A 58 10.47 7.19 0.59
N ALA A 59 10.14 7.87 -0.51
CA ALA A 59 11.08 8.71 -1.24
C ALA A 59 11.52 9.92 -0.40
N ILE A 60 10.60 10.59 0.28
CA ILE A 60 10.92 11.73 1.15
C ILE A 60 11.71 11.25 2.38
N ASP A 61 11.34 10.13 3.00
CA ASP A 61 12.09 9.56 4.13
C ASP A 61 13.54 9.24 3.74
N ARG A 62 13.73 8.71 2.53
CA ARG A 62 15.07 8.48 1.96
C ARG A 62 15.81 9.79 1.73
N ALA A 63 15.17 10.82 1.20
CA ALA A 63 15.79 12.14 0.99
C ALA A 63 16.21 12.81 2.31
N MET A 64 15.46 12.61 3.40
CA MET A 64 15.76 13.14 4.73
C MET A 64 16.87 12.40 5.49
N GLN A 65 17.28 11.23 4.98
CA GLN A 65 18.38 10.43 5.55
C GLN A 65 19.73 10.75 4.92
N PHE A 66 19.74 11.48 3.80
CA PHE A 66 20.93 12.10 3.23
C PHE A 66 21.30 13.38 3.98
#